data_AF-A0A2E2BCP2-F1
#
_entry.id   AF-A0A2E2BCP2-F1
#
_cell.length_a   1.000
_cell.length_b   1.000
_cell.length_c   1.000
_cell.angle_alpha   90.00
_cell.angle_beta   90.00
_cell.angle_gamma   90.00
#
_symmetry.space_group_name_H-M   'P 1'
#
loop_
_entity.id
_entity.type
_entity.pdbx_description
1 polymer ?
#
loop_
_entity_poly.entity_id
_entity_poly.type
_entity_poly.pdbx_seq_one_letter_code
_entity_poly.pdbx_strand_id
1 'polypeptide(L)' 'MKKKNPCTSICKFSGPKGWCIGCGRTKKECKKWKTMKPYAKDALLQKLKKRMIKIAN' A
#
# COMPACT_ATOMS: atom_id res chain seq x y z
N MET A 1 19.82 6.86 -7.56
CA MET A 1 18.87 5.73 -7.55
C MET A 1 17.95 5.83 -6.33
N LYS A 2 16.73 6.40 -6.47
CA LYS A 2 15.79 6.58 -5.35
C LYS A 2 14.88 5.35 -5.19
N LYS A 3 15.34 4.36 -4.42
CA LYS A 3 14.49 3.34 -3.78
C LYS A 3 14.20 3.79 -2.37
N LYS A 4 13.00 4.30 -2.10
CA LYS A 4 12.33 4.30 -0.78
C LYS A 4 11.01 5.03 -0.97
N ASN A 5 9.90 4.30 -0.84
CA ASN A 5 8.52 4.79 -0.94
C ASN A 5 7.95 4.88 -2.39
N PRO A 6 7.26 3.83 -2.90
CA PRO A 6 6.46 3.94 -4.12
C PRO A 6 5.19 4.79 -3.92
N CYS A 7 5.01 5.41 -2.75
CA CYS A 7 3.89 6.32 -2.52
C CYS A 7 4.20 7.65 -3.20
N THR A 8 3.54 7.93 -4.31
CA THR A 8 3.58 9.21 -5.05
C THR A 8 2.89 10.38 -4.31
N SER A 9 2.70 10.28 -2.99
CA SER A 9 1.81 11.16 -2.19
C SER A 9 0.35 11.24 -2.68
N ILE A 10 0.00 10.46 -3.70
CA ILE A 10 -1.35 10.36 -4.26
C ILE A 10 -2.02 9.14 -3.65
N CYS A 11 -2.87 9.37 -2.65
CA CYS A 11 -3.71 8.33 -2.06
C CYS A 11 -5.04 8.24 -2.82
N LYS A 12 -4.99 7.76 -4.07
CA LYS A 12 -6.19 7.64 -4.92
C LYS A 12 -6.70 6.20 -4.86
N PHE A 13 -7.84 5.99 -4.22
CA PHE A 13 -8.47 4.68 -4.11
C PHE A 13 -9.40 4.51 -5.30
N SER A 14 -9.06 3.60 -6.23
CA SER A 14 -9.89 3.32 -7.40
C SER A 14 -10.31 1.85 -7.41
N GLY A 15 -11.59 1.60 -7.69
CA GLY A 15 -12.17 0.26 -7.79
C GLY A 15 -12.88 -0.25 -6.52
N PRO A 16 -13.71 -1.30 -6.66
CA PRO A 16 -14.62 -1.80 -5.63
C PRO A 16 -13.92 -2.37 -4.39
N LYS A 17 -12.62 -2.71 -4.50
CA LYS A 17 -11.80 -3.23 -3.38
C LYS A 17 -11.17 -2.13 -2.53
N GLY A 18 -11.27 -0.86 -2.95
CA GLY A 18 -10.72 0.27 -2.20
C GLY A 18 -9.19 0.23 -2.06
N TRP A 19 -8.48 -0.21 -3.10
CA TRP A 19 -7.02 -0.22 -3.15
C TRP A 19 -6.51 1.11 -3.72
N CYS A 20 -5.46 1.64 -3.09
CA CYS A 20 -4.77 2.83 -3.55
C CYS A 20 -3.98 2.49 -4.82
N ILE A 21 -4.22 3.17 -5.93
CA ILE A 21 -3.48 2.95 -7.18
C ILE A 21 -2.00 3.35 -7.07
N GLY A 22 -1.68 4.25 -6.13
CA GLY A 22 -0.29 4.68 -5.90
C GLY A 22 0.52 3.68 -5.07
N CYS A 23 -0.08 3.07 -4.04
CA CYS A 23 0.67 2.24 -3.07
C CYS A 23 0.06 0.87 -2.75
N GLY A 24 -1.06 0.52 -3.38
CA GLY A 24 -1.81 -0.74 -3.15
C GLY A 24 -2.48 -0.86 -1.77
N ARG A 25 -2.43 0.19 -0.93
CA ARG A 25 -2.99 0.18 0.43
C ARG A 25 -4.49 0.42 0.43
N THR A 26 -5.18 -0.11 1.43
CA THR A 26 -6.58 0.25 1.71
C THR A 26 -6.66 1.32 2.80
N LYS A 27 -7.80 2.02 2.89
CA LYS A 27 -8.11 2.94 4.00
C LYS A 27 -7.92 2.29 5.38
N LYS A 28 -8.34 1.03 5.55
CA LYS A 28 -8.18 0.28 6.81
C LYS A 28 -6.72 0.07 7.17
N GLU A 29 -5.88 -0.25 6.18
CA GLU A 29 -4.44 -0.46 6.37
C GLU A 29 -3.71 0.86 6.69
N CYS A 30 -4.10 1.98 6.05
CA CYS A 30 -3.60 3.30 6.42
C CYS A 30 -3.95 3.68 7.86
N LYS A 31 -5.19 3.39 8.31
CA LYS A 31 -5.62 3.65 9.69
C LYS A 31 -4.83 2.79 10.70
N LYS A 32 -4.64 1.50 10.38
CA LYS A 32 -3.82 0.57 11.19
C LYS A 32 -2.33 0.86 11.12
N TRP A 33 -1.83 1.56 10.10
CA TRP A 33 -0.40 1.85 9.94
C TRP A 33 0.17 2.66 11.12
N LYS A 34 -0.64 3.54 11.70
CA LYS A 34 -0.25 4.35 12.87
C LYS A 34 -0.01 3.48 14.12
N THR A 35 -0.80 2.42 14.28
CA THR A 35 -0.77 1.50 15.45
C THR A 35 -0.02 0.19 15.18
N MET A 36 0.48 -0.03 13.96
CA MET A 36 1.18 -1.28 13.59
C MET A 36 2.63 -1.30 14.09
N LYS A 37 3.04 -2.47 14.60
CA LYS A 37 4.44 -2.80 14.89
C LYS A 37 5.29 -2.80 13.61
N PRO A 38 6.60 -2.49 13.69
CA PRO A 38 7.50 -2.45 12.53
C PRO A 38 7.50 -3.76 11.72
N TYR A 39 7.46 -4.92 12.37
CA TYR A 39 7.34 -6.22 11.67
C TYR A 39 6.05 -6.34 10.85
N ALA A 40 4.91 -5.92 11.41
CA ALA A 40 3.63 -5.93 10.70
C ALA A 40 3.64 -4.96 9.51
N LYS A 41 4.37 -3.83 9.63
CA LYS A 41 4.57 -2.89 8.54
C LYS A 41 5.32 -3.52 7.37
N ASP A 42 6.35 -4.31 7.65
CA ASP A 42 7.16 -5.00 6.64
C ASP A 42 6.37 -6.11 5.94
N ALA A 43 5.66 -6.93 6.72
CA ALA A 43 4.74 -7.95 6.19
C ALA A 43 3.64 -7.32 5.32
N LEU A 44 3.16 -6.13 5.69
CA LEU A 44 2.22 -5.39 4.88
C LEU A 44 2.87 -4.91 3.57
N LEU A 45 4.08 -4.36 3.59
CA LEU A 45 4.81 -3.95 2.38
C LEU A 45 4.98 -5.11 1.38
N GLN A 46 5.30 -6.31 1.86
CA GLN A 46 5.35 -7.54 1.06
C GLN A 46 4.00 -7.84 0.39
N LYS A 47 2.89 -7.75 1.15
CA LYS A 47 1.53 -7.93 0.62
C LYS A 47 1.18 -6.85 -0.41
N LEU A 48 1.59 -5.60 -0.19
CA LEU A 48 1.34 -4.49 -1.12
C LEU A 48 2.08 -4.68 -2.44
N LYS A 49 3.32 -5.18 -2.43
CA LYS A 49 4.06 -5.56 -3.64
C LYS A 49 3.26 -6.55 -4.49
N LYS A 50 2.73 -7.62 -3.86
CA LYS A 50 1.90 -8.61 -4.56
C LYS A 50 0.60 -8.01 -5.12
N ARG A 51 -0.01 -7.08 -4.38
CA ARG A 51 -1.22 -6.35 -4.84
C ARG A 51 -0.91 -5.41 -6.00
N MET A 52 0.22 -4.71 -5.99
CA MET A 52 0.59 -3.82 -7.09
C MET A 52 0.80 -4.58 -8.41
N ILE A 53 1.36 -5.80 -8.37
CA ILE A 53 1.47 -6.66 -9.55
C ILE A 53 0.07 -7.00 -10.11
N LYS A 54 -0.94 -7.15 -9.24
CA LYS A 54 -2.36 -7.36 -9.61
C LYS A 54 -3.11 -6.09 -10.05
N ILE A 55 -2.55 -4.91 -9.80
CA ILE A 55 -3.15 -3.62 -10.21
C ILE A 55 -2.53 -3.17 -11.55
N ALA A 56 -1.28 -3.55 -11.80
CA ALA A 56 -0.55 -3.23 -13.03
C ALA A 56 -0.78 -4.23 -14.18
N ASN A 57 -1.34 -5.41 -13.88
CA ASN A 57 -1.92 -6.35 -14.86
C ASN A 57 -3.43 -6.15 -14.89
#